data_AF-A0A7C8TYK1-F1
#
_entry.id   AF-A0A7C8TYK1-F1
#
_cell.length_a   1.000
_cell.length_b   1.000
_cell.length_c   1.000
_cell.angle_alpha   90.00
_cell.angle_beta   90.00
_cell.angle_gamma   90.00
#
_symmetry.space_group_name_H-M   'P 1'
#
loop_
_entity.id
_entity.type
_entity.pdbx_description
1 polymer ?
#
loop_
_entity_poly.entity_id
_entity_poly.type
_entity_poly.pdbx_seq_one_letter_code
_entity_poly.pdbx_strand_id
1 'polypeptide(L)'
;MTAERKTTSSAAMKEALDIAVKAGGPLFLDFILVNKLSATRLLRFACSEKFERIGLRPRYDSLSKYLYIQLPYSGQDCTENFARWLWESWQNAELLPPTANEMIRREASPKVTGFVDGYKGSYQQPDFFLGPVGANFPSIAFETGFCESSLALLSARDLWIDGTDESTKALVSIDIIRNFEPEPGPEPDSTSEPGSTSEPAPEPAPTSALERQYNVFLEVWKESEFDRVKVFPNILEEEDDPVITLGELWGDEPVPEGYDKDTELPLSRQGLQNCIKKAMGIAIEST
;
A
#
# COMPACT_ATOMS: atom_id res chain seq x y z
N MET A 1 3.73 -8.25 39.04
CA MET A 1 2.50 -8.89 38.53
C MET A 1 2.68 -9.11 37.04
N THR A 2 2.92 -10.34 36.60
CA THR A 2 2.93 -10.73 35.18
C THR A 2 1.49 -11.00 34.77
N ALA A 3 0.93 -10.19 33.88
CA ALA A 3 -0.39 -10.46 33.33
C ALA A 3 -0.37 -11.83 32.62
N GLU A 4 -1.27 -12.74 33.01
CA GLU A 4 -1.48 -13.99 32.29
C GLU A 4 -1.95 -13.67 30.87
N ARG A 5 -1.05 -13.81 29.89
CA ARG A 5 -1.40 -13.69 28.48
C ARG A 5 -2.18 -14.96 28.07
N LYS A 6 -3.50 -14.84 27.92
CA LYS A 6 -4.36 -15.94 27.43
C LYS A 6 -4.04 -16.27 25.98
N THR A 7 -3.87 -17.54 25.68
CA THR A 7 -3.73 -18.05 24.31
C THR A 7 -5.07 -17.99 23.59
N THR A 8 -5.09 -17.46 22.37
CA THR A 8 -6.29 -17.45 21.52
C THR A 8 -6.67 -18.87 21.08
N SER A 9 -7.95 -19.24 21.22
CA SER A 9 -8.44 -20.56 20.83
C SER A 9 -8.58 -20.68 19.31
N SER A 10 -8.41 -21.89 18.76
CA SER A 10 -8.62 -22.12 17.32
C SER A 10 -10.04 -21.82 16.86
N ALA A 11 -11.04 -21.93 17.72
CA ALA A 11 -12.43 -21.60 17.38
C ALA A 11 -12.59 -20.08 17.20
N ALA A 12 -12.08 -19.29 18.15
CA ALA A 12 -12.11 -17.84 18.08
C ALA A 12 -11.37 -17.30 16.84
N MET A 13 -10.23 -17.89 16.47
CA MET A 13 -9.49 -17.47 15.28
C MET A 13 -10.25 -17.77 13.97
N LYS A 14 -10.96 -18.91 13.91
CA LYS A 14 -11.79 -19.25 12.73
C LYS A 14 -12.99 -18.32 12.60
N GLU A 15 -13.64 -18.02 13.72
CA GLU A 15 -14.75 -17.08 13.78
C GLU A 15 -14.30 -15.68 13.36
N ALA A 16 -13.16 -15.20 13.88
CA ALA A 16 -12.56 -13.94 13.45
C ALA A 16 -12.27 -13.90 11.95
N LEU A 17 -11.73 -15.00 11.38
CA LEU A 17 -11.50 -15.11 9.94
C LEU A 17 -12.80 -15.07 9.13
N ASP A 18 -13.82 -15.80 9.58
CA ASP A 18 -15.12 -15.81 8.91
C ASP A 18 -15.82 -14.45 8.97
N ILE A 19 -15.74 -13.75 10.10
CA ILE A 19 -16.29 -12.40 10.27
C ILE A 19 -15.54 -11.43 9.36
N ALA A 20 -14.21 -11.46 9.37
CA ALA A 20 -13.39 -10.58 8.53
C ALA A 20 -13.72 -10.76 7.05
N VAL A 21 -13.70 -11.99 6.54
CA VAL A 21 -14.02 -12.27 5.14
C VAL A 21 -15.45 -11.83 4.77
N LYS A 22 -16.44 -12.11 5.62
CA LYS A 22 -17.85 -11.76 5.35
C LYS A 22 -18.10 -10.25 5.38
N ALA A 23 -17.42 -9.53 6.27
CA ALA A 23 -17.57 -8.09 6.41
C ALA A 23 -16.89 -7.32 5.26
N GLY A 24 -16.17 -7.99 4.35
CA GLY A 24 -15.11 -7.33 3.58
C GLY A 24 -14.08 -6.66 4.50
N GLY A 25 -14.03 -7.13 5.75
CA GLY A 25 -13.25 -6.64 6.87
C GLY A 25 -11.78 -7.02 6.73
N PRO A 26 -10.99 -6.68 7.75
CA PRO A 26 -9.64 -6.15 7.60
C PRO A 26 -8.76 -6.95 6.65
N LEU A 27 -7.94 -6.22 5.89
CA LEU A 27 -6.87 -6.71 5.01
C LEU A 27 -5.96 -7.78 5.63
N PHE A 28 -5.88 -7.84 6.95
CA PHE A 28 -5.09 -8.82 7.69
C PHE A 28 -5.71 -9.17 9.04
N LEU A 29 -5.38 -10.37 9.54
CA LEU A 29 -5.71 -10.86 10.86
C LEU A 29 -4.46 -11.31 11.58
N ASP A 30 -4.26 -10.73 12.75
CA ASP A 30 -3.07 -10.95 13.57
C ASP A 30 -3.43 -11.73 14.82
N PHE A 31 -2.69 -12.80 15.06
CA PHE A 31 -2.85 -13.64 16.23
C PHE A 31 -1.47 -13.85 16.87
N ILE A 32 -1.28 -13.29 18.07
CA ILE A 32 -0.08 -13.50 18.88
C ILE A 32 -0.24 -14.71 19.79
N LEU A 33 0.90 -15.32 20.17
CA LEU A 33 0.97 -16.46 21.10
C LEU A 33 0.18 -17.70 20.64
N VAL A 34 0.08 -17.91 19.33
CA VAL A 34 -0.59 -19.06 18.73
C VAL A 34 0.34 -20.28 18.76
N ASN A 35 -0.09 -21.33 19.46
CA ASN A 35 0.65 -22.58 19.44
C ASN A 35 0.58 -23.26 18.05
N LYS A 36 1.59 -24.06 17.72
CA LYS A 36 1.73 -24.71 16.41
C LYS A 36 0.50 -25.53 15.98
N LEU A 37 -0.16 -26.21 16.92
CA LEU A 37 -1.36 -27.01 16.63
C LEU A 37 -2.55 -26.12 16.24
N SER A 38 -2.81 -25.04 16.97
CA SER A 38 -3.84 -24.07 16.66
C SER A 38 -3.55 -23.34 15.35
N ALA A 39 -2.29 -22.95 15.10
CA ALA A 39 -1.87 -22.36 13.84
C ALA A 39 -2.14 -23.32 12.67
N THR A 40 -1.69 -24.58 12.77
CA THR A 40 -1.89 -25.60 11.73
C THR A 40 -3.38 -25.80 11.41
N ARG A 41 -4.24 -25.81 12.44
CA ARG A 41 -5.70 -25.92 12.26
C ARG A 41 -6.31 -24.72 11.54
N LEU A 42 -5.83 -23.51 11.84
CA LEU A 42 -6.28 -22.30 11.17
C LEU A 42 -5.75 -22.21 9.74
N LEU A 43 -4.47 -22.53 9.51
CA LEU A 43 -3.87 -22.59 8.18
C LEU A 43 -4.65 -23.54 7.26
N ARG A 44 -4.94 -24.77 7.73
CA ARG A 44 -5.75 -25.72 6.96
C ARG A 44 -7.17 -25.20 6.68
N PHE A 45 -7.74 -24.44 7.61
CA PHE A 45 -9.05 -23.82 7.42
C PHE A 45 -8.98 -22.69 6.39
N ALA A 46 -7.98 -21.80 6.49
CA ALA A 46 -7.73 -20.70 5.57
C ALA A 46 -7.35 -21.17 4.15
N CYS A 47 -6.80 -22.38 4.01
CA CYS A 47 -6.51 -23.01 2.72
C CYS A 47 -7.62 -23.97 2.24
N SER A 48 -8.82 -23.94 2.84
CA SER A 48 -9.94 -24.73 2.34
C SER A 48 -10.53 -24.13 1.05
N GLU A 49 -11.22 -24.93 0.23
CA GLU A 49 -11.85 -24.48 -1.03
C GLU A 49 -12.71 -23.20 -0.85
N LYS A 50 -13.32 -23.04 0.33
CA LYS A 50 -14.10 -21.86 0.71
C LYS A 50 -13.30 -20.55 0.60
N PHE A 51 -12.02 -20.57 0.95
CA PHE A 51 -11.14 -19.40 0.99
C PHE A 51 -10.04 -19.40 -0.05
N GLU A 52 -9.78 -20.54 -0.70
CA GLU A 52 -8.81 -20.66 -1.79
C GLU A 52 -9.13 -19.68 -2.93
N ARG A 53 -10.41 -19.54 -3.28
CA ARG A 53 -10.88 -18.56 -4.28
C ARG A 53 -10.72 -17.11 -3.86
N ILE A 54 -10.67 -16.87 -2.56
CA ILE A 54 -10.44 -15.53 -2.04
C ILE A 54 -8.96 -15.25 -2.23
N GLY A 55 -8.06 -16.19 -1.90
CA GLY A 55 -6.60 -16.13 -2.12
C GLY A 55 -5.81 -15.74 -0.86
N LEU A 56 -6.30 -16.15 0.31
CA LEU A 56 -5.67 -15.84 1.61
C LEU A 56 -4.17 -16.18 1.61
N ARG A 57 -3.35 -15.30 2.18
CA ARG A 57 -1.91 -15.52 2.35
C ARG A 57 -1.57 -15.64 3.83
N PRO A 58 -1.76 -16.82 4.44
CA PRO A 58 -1.44 -16.99 5.83
C PRO A 58 0.06 -17.27 6.04
N ARG A 59 0.66 -16.67 7.07
CA ARG A 59 2.05 -16.85 7.50
C ARG A 59 2.09 -17.19 8.99
N TYR A 60 2.87 -18.20 9.37
CA TYR A 60 3.08 -18.56 10.78
C TYR A 60 4.56 -18.58 11.11
N ASP A 61 4.96 -17.78 12.10
CA ASP A 61 6.27 -17.86 12.71
C ASP A 61 6.19 -18.67 14.02
N SER A 62 6.80 -19.85 14.00
CA SER A 62 6.82 -20.76 15.14
C SER A 62 7.69 -20.30 16.32
N LEU A 63 8.67 -19.42 16.07
CA LEU A 63 9.57 -18.90 17.10
C LEU A 63 8.85 -17.85 17.93
N SER A 64 8.27 -16.83 17.27
CA SER A 64 7.49 -15.79 17.94
C SER A 64 6.06 -16.23 18.29
N LYS A 65 5.61 -17.39 17.79
CA LYS A 65 4.22 -17.88 17.90
C LYS A 65 3.23 -16.86 17.33
N TYR A 66 3.61 -16.18 16.27
CA TYR A 66 2.79 -15.19 15.59
C TYR A 66 2.19 -15.80 14.32
N LEU A 67 0.87 -15.70 14.18
CA LEU A 67 0.13 -16.12 13.00
C LEU A 67 -0.53 -14.90 12.39
N TYR A 68 -0.24 -14.67 11.13
CA TYR A 68 -0.72 -13.57 10.31
C TYR A 68 -1.54 -14.17 9.17
N ILE A 69 -2.76 -13.69 8.93
CA ILE A 69 -3.54 -14.06 7.74
C ILE A 69 -3.82 -12.80 6.96
N GLN A 70 -3.17 -12.69 5.80
CA GLN A 70 -3.50 -11.64 4.84
C GLN A 70 -4.72 -12.05 4.02
N LEU A 71 -5.70 -11.16 3.92
CA LEU A 71 -6.72 -11.25 2.89
C LEU A 71 -6.10 -10.65 1.60
N PRO A 72 -6.17 -11.37 0.47
CA PRO A 72 -5.81 -10.79 -0.81
C PRO A 72 -6.79 -9.67 -1.05
N TYR A 73 -6.21 -8.54 -1.37
CA TYR A 73 -6.94 -7.32 -1.52
C TYR A 73 -6.56 -6.76 -2.86
N SER A 74 -7.57 -6.23 -3.55
CA SER A 74 -7.44 -5.37 -4.72
C SER A 74 -6.44 -4.23 -4.52
N GLY A 75 -6.03 -3.92 -3.28
CA GLY A 75 -4.97 -2.98 -2.99
C GLY A 75 -3.56 -3.45 -3.34
N GLN A 76 -3.26 -4.75 -3.40
CA GLN A 76 -2.00 -5.19 -4.03
C GLN A 76 -2.01 -4.78 -5.51
N ASP A 77 -3.15 -4.94 -6.17
CA ASP A 77 -3.33 -4.45 -7.54
C ASP A 77 -3.39 -2.92 -7.61
N CYS A 78 -3.54 -2.19 -6.50
CA CYS A 78 -3.59 -0.72 -6.52
C CYS A 78 -2.28 -0.14 -7.03
N THR A 79 -1.15 -0.72 -6.61
CA THR A 79 0.17 -0.26 -7.06
C THR A 79 0.36 -0.51 -8.55
N GLU A 80 0.04 -1.72 -9.02
CA GLU A 80 0.08 -2.05 -10.45
C GLU A 80 -0.88 -1.20 -11.28
N ASN A 81 -2.12 -1.01 -10.79
CA ASN A 81 -3.13 -0.18 -11.44
C ASN A 81 -2.69 1.29 -11.50
N PHE A 82 -2.07 1.79 -10.44
CA PHE A 82 -1.55 3.15 -10.40
C PHE A 82 -0.36 3.32 -11.35
N ALA A 83 0.59 2.39 -11.37
CA ALA A 83 1.71 2.43 -12.31
C ALA A 83 1.23 2.36 -13.77
N ARG A 84 0.24 1.53 -14.07
CA ARG A 84 -0.42 1.47 -15.39
C ARG A 84 -1.11 2.79 -15.74
N TRP A 85 -1.88 3.35 -14.80
CA TRP A 85 -2.57 4.62 -14.99
C TRP A 85 -1.60 5.79 -15.21
N LEU A 86 -0.47 5.83 -14.47
CA LEU A 86 0.58 6.82 -14.65
C LEU A 86 1.13 6.76 -16.06
N TRP A 87 1.49 5.54 -16.50
CA TRP A 87 2.01 5.32 -17.85
C TRP A 87 1.03 5.79 -18.93
N GLU A 88 -0.24 5.36 -18.84
CA GLU A 88 -1.29 5.77 -19.79
C GLU A 88 -1.51 7.29 -19.78
N SER A 89 -1.50 7.92 -18.59
CA SER A 89 -1.61 9.37 -18.45
C SER A 89 -0.46 10.11 -19.13
N TRP A 90 0.78 9.68 -18.93
CA TRP A 90 1.95 10.28 -19.58
C TRP A 90 1.94 10.08 -21.10
N GLN A 91 1.48 8.92 -21.59
CA GLN A 91 1.31 8.68 -23.03
C GLN A 91 0.22 9.57 -23.63
N ASN A 92 -0.94 9.67 -22.99
CA ASN A 92 -2.06 10.47 -23.47
C ASN A 92 -1.76 11.97 -23.48
N ALA A 93 -0.88 12.42 -22.57
CA ALA A 93 -0.38 13.79 -22.51
C ALA A 93 0.81 14.05 -23.47
N GLU A 94 1.19 13.06 -24.28
CA GLU A 94 2.33 13.12 -25.22
C GLU A 94 3.69 13.43 -24.55
N LEU A 95 3.81 13.15 -23.25
CA LEU A 95 5.05 13.35 -22.48
C LEU A 95 6.09 12.25 -22.74
N LEU A 96 5.64 11.09 -23.22
CA LEU A 96 6.50 9.97 -23.54
C LEU A 96 6.76 9.88 -25.05
N PRO A 97 7.98 9.49 -25.46
CA PRO A 97 8.26 9.16 -26.85
C PRO A 97 7.44 7.96 -27.33
N PRO A 98 7.06 7.87 -28.62
CA PRO A 98 6.34 6.71 -29.16
C PRO A 98 7.09 5.40 -28.95
N THR A 99 8.42 5.44 -28.91
CA THR A 99 9.31 4.29 -28.67
C THR A 99 9.42 3.90 -27.20
N ALA A 100 8.84 4.66 -26.26
CA ALA A 100 8.93 4.39 -24.82
C ALA A 100 8.46 2.97 -24.45
N ASN A 101 7.45 2.44 -25.15
CA ASN A 101 6.95 1.08 -24.94
C ASN A 101 8.00 -0.02 -25.20
N GLU A 102 8.99 0.26 -26.06
CA GLU A 102 10.06 -0.67 -26.43
C GLU A 102 11.32 -0.46 -25.58
N MET A 103 11.47 0.74 -24.99
CA MET A 103 12.67 1.15 -24.25
C MET A 103 12.52 1.09 -22.73
N ILE A 104 11.29 1.11 -22.21
CA ILE A 104 10.99 1.08 -20.78
C ILE A 104 10.30 -0.24 -20.40
N ARG A 105 10.89 -0.96 -19.45
CA ARG A 105 10.32 -2.14 -18.80
C ARG A 105 9.25 -1.73 -17.81
N ARG A 106 8.19 -2.53 -17.78
CA ARG A 106 7.02 -2.37 -16.91
C ARG A 106 6.67 -3.75 -16.39
N GLU A 107 7.18 -4.10 -15.23
CA GLU A 107 7.11 -5.47 -14.71
C GLU A 107 6.57 -5.49 -13.28
N ALA A 108 5.68 -6.44 -13.00
CA ALA A 108 5.18 -6.69 -11.67
C ALA A 108 6.10 -7.69 -10.95
N SER A 109 6.53 -7.35 -9.72
CA SER A 109 7.29 -8.25 -8.84
C SER A 109 8.60 -8.87 -9.38
N PRO A 110 9.42 -8.16 -10.20
CA PRO A 110 10.68 -8.72 -10.65
C PRO A 110 11.64 -8.92 -9.46
N LYS A 111 12.42 -10.00 -9.47
CA LYS A 111 13.49 -10.17 -8.48
C LYS A 111 14.69 -9.31 -8.86
N VAL A 112 14.99 -8.32 -8.04
CA VAL A 112 16.15 -7.44 -8.20
C VAL A 112 17.25 -7.83 -7.22
N THR A 113 18.48 -7.86 -7.71
CA THR A 113 19.69 -8.22 -6.98
C THR A 113 20.83 -7.30 -7.40
N GLY A 114 21.98 -7.39 -6.75
CA GLY A 114 23.19 -6.66 -7.17
C GLY A 114 23.33 -5.29 -6.52
N PHE A 115 22.54 -5.00 -5.48
CA PHE A 115 22.67 -3.81 -4.65
C PHE A 115 24.12 -3.60 -4.17
N VAL A 116 24.49 -2.33 -3.98
CA VAL A 116 25.86 -1.89 -3.69
C VAL A 116 26.07 -1.63 -2.19
N ASP A 117 27.32 -1.30 -1.83
CA ASP A 117 27.74 -0.92 -0.47
C ASP A 117 27.24 -1.85 0.65
N GLY A 118 26.60 -1.27 1.68
CA GLY A 118 26.07 -2.00 2.83
C GLY A 118 24.94 -2.97 2.50
N TYR A 119 24.36 -2.85 1.30
CA TYR A 119 23.27 -3.69 0.82
C TYR A 119 23.75 -4.84 -0.09
N LYS A 120 25.06 -5.01 -0.26
CA LYS A 120 25.62 -6.07 -1.09
C LYS A 120 25.14 -7.46 -0.67
N GLY A 121 24.60 -8.21 -1.63
CA GLY A 121 24.07 -9.55 -1.42
C GLY A 121 22.60 -9.60 -1.00
N SER A 122 21.99 -8.44 -0.75
CA SER A 122 20.55 -8.31 -0.61
C SER A 122 19.83 -8.57 -1.93
N TYR A 123 18.53 -8.84 -1.83
CA TYR A 123 17.62 -8.86 -2.96
C TYR A 123 16.28 -8.26 -2.52
N GLN A 124 15.52 -7.75 -3.48
CA GLN A 124 14.17 -7.26 -3.24
C GLN A 124 13.26 -7.54 -4.43
N GLN A 125 11.95 -7.58 -4.17
CA GLN A 125 10.92 -7.70 -5.20
C GLN A 125 9.93 -6.56 -5.05
N PRO A 126 10.04 -5.47 -5.84
CA PRO A 126 9.08 -4.38 -5.74
C PRO A 126 7.73 -4.85 -6.27
N ASP A 127 6.61 -4.35 -5.74
CA ASP A 127 5.30 -4.71 -6.29
C ASP A 127 5.18 -4.39 -7.78
N PHE A 128 5.75 -3.25 -8.20
CA PHE A 128 5.87 -2.86 -9.60
C PHE A 128 7.18 -2.13 -9.89
N PHE A 129 7.64 -2.21 -11.14
CA PHE A 129 8.90 -1.65 -11.62
C PHE A 129 8.66 -0.82 -12.89
N LEU A 130 9.27 0.36 -12.97
CA LEU A 130 9.46 1.13 -14.21
C LEU A 130 10.94 1.48 -14.38
N GLY A 131 11.51 1.28 -15.56
CA GLY A 131 12.89 1.67 -15.87
C GLY A 131 13.38 1.15 -17.23
N PRO A 132 14.57 1.52 -17.69
CA PRO A 132 15.07 1.17 -19.02
C PRO A 132 15.21 -0.34 -19.22
N VAL A 133 15.03 -0.78 -20.48
CA VAL A 133 15.35 -2.16 -20.88
C VAL A 133 16.83 -2.41 -20.70
N GLY A 134 17.18 -3.47 -19.97
CA GLY A 134 18.57 -3.85 -19.68
C GLY A 134 19.15 -3.23 -18.40
N ALA A 135 18.49 -2.24 -17.80
CA ALA A 135 18.92 -1.69 -16.52
C ALA A 135 18.85 -2.74 -15.40
N ASN A 136 19.82 -2.69 -14.48
CA ASN A 136 19.89 -3.58 -13.32
C ASN A 136 18.86 -3.21 -12.24
N PHE A 137 18.50 -1.94 -12.16
CA PHE A 137 17.60 -1.36 -11.16
C PHE A 137 16.47 -0.56 -11.83
N PRO A 138 15.32 -0.37 -11.15
CA PRO A 138 14.28 0.51 -11.65
C PRO A 138 14.70 1.97 -11.56
N SER A 139 14.15 2.80 -12.43
CA SER A 139 14.10 4.25 -12.21
C SER A 139 13.02 4.59 -11.19
N ILE A 140 11.88 3.89 -11.26
CA ILE A 140 10.79 3.99 -10.26
C ILE A 140 10.48 2.59 -9.70
N ALA A 141 10.71 2.43 -8.40
CA ALA A 141 10.23 1.27 -7.65
C ALA A 141 8.87 1.62 -7.04
N PHE A 142 7.95 0.65 -7.02
CA PHE A 142 6.70 0.80 -6.32
C PHE A 142 6.57 -0.26 -5.23
N GLU A 143 6.22 0.18 -4.02
CA GLU A 143 6.03 -0.69 -2.85
C GLU A 143 4.70 -0.38 -2.17
N THR A 144 4.05 -1.41 -1.64
CA THR A 144 2.74 -1.30 -1.03
C THR A 144 2.73 -1.82 0.40
N GLY A 145 2.48 -0.91 1.34
CA GLY A 145 2.40 -1.17 2.76
C GLY A 145 1.21 -2.02 3.19
N PHE A 146 0.34 -2.46 2.27
CA PHE A 146 -0.80 -3.32 2.62
C PHE A 146 -0.40 -4.58 3.38
N CYS A 147 0.81 -5.10 3.14
CA CYS A 147 1.29 -6.38 3.67
C CYS A 147 2.52 -6.21 4.57
N GLU A 148 3.04 -4.99 4.66
CA GLU A 148 4.35 -4.70 5.22
C GLU A 148 4.21 -3.68 6.34
N SER A 149 4.96 -3.87 7.42
CA SER A 149 5.04 -2.83 8.46
C SER A 149 5.69 -1.57 7.90
N SER A 150 5.37 -0.39 8.43
CA SER A 150 6.07 0.86 8.04
C SER A 150 7.60 0.76 8.20
N LEU A 151 8.11 -0.04 9.15
CA LEU A 151 9.56 -0.32 9.27
C LEU A 151 10.13 -1.11 8.09
N ALA A 152 9.35 -2.02 7.52
CA ALA A 152 9.75 -2.79 6.33
C ALA A 152 9.75 -1.89 5.09
N LEU A 153 8.75 -1.00 4.94
CA LEU A 153 8.76 0.02 3.90
C LEU A 153 9.95 0.96 4.01
N LEU A 154 10.32 1.42 5.22
CA LEU A 154 11.53 2.22 5.45
C LEU A 154 12.80 1.46 5.08
N SER A 155 12.86 0.14 5.38
CA SER A 155 14.00 -0.69 4.99
C SER A 155 14.06 -0.90 3.47
N ALA A 156 12.92 -1.06 2.81
CA ALA A 156 12.81 -1.14 1.36
C ALA A 156 13.24 0.17 0.70
N ARG A 157 12.84 1.31 1.26
CA ARG A 157 13.31 2.64 0.88
C ARG A 157 14.83 2.74 0.93
N ASP A 158 15.43 2.46 2.09
CA ASP A 158 16.87 2.59 2.24
C ASP A 158 17.61 1.69 1.24
N LEU A 159 17.09 0.49 1.01
CA LEU A 159 17.61 -0.43 0.01
C LEU A 159 17.48 0.10 -1.42
N TRP A 160 16.34 0.69 -1.80
CA TRP A 160 16.11 1.22 -3.15
C TRP A 160 16.88 2.51 -3.43
N ILE A 161 16.88 3.44 -2.48
CA ILE A 161 17.50 4.76 -2.66
C ILE A 161 19.02 4.68 -2.46
N ASP A 162 19.48 4.06 -1.37
CA ASP A 162 20.93 4.02 -1.06
C ASP A 162 21.62 2.79 -1.66
N GLY A 163 20.88 1.70 -1.90
CA GLY A 163 21.45 0.44 -2.37
C GLY A 163 21.60 0.32 -3.88
N THR A 164 21.13 1.28 -4.67
CA THR A 164 21.12 1.22 -6.15
C THR A 164 22.12 2.15 -6.83
N ASP A 165 23.02 2.79 -6.07
CA ASP A 165 24.00 3.75 -6.61
C ASP A 165 23.30 4.86 -7.43
N GLU A 166 22.25 5.46 -6.84
CA GLU A 166 21.41 6.49 -7.45
C GLU A 166 20.65 6.08 -8.73
N SER A 167 20.63 4.78 -9.08
CA SER A 167 19.88 4.29 -10.25
C SER A 167 18.37 4.43 -10.06
N THR A 168 17.86 4.17 -8.86
CA THR A 168 16.46 4.40 -8.52
C THR A 168 16.24 5.85 -8.12
N LYS A 169 15.50 6.56 -8.96
CA LYS A 169 15.24 8.01 -8.85
C LYS A 169 14.00 8.33 -8.03
N ALA A 170 13.04 7.40 -8.00
CA ALA A 170 11.86 7.50 -7.17
C ALA A 170 11.49 6.15 -6.57
N LEU A 171 11.13 6.17 -5.28
CA LEU A 171 10.32 5.12 -4.68
C LEU A 171 8.93 5.70 -4.46
N VAL A 172 7.91 5.05 -5.02
CA VAL A 172 6.50 5.29 -4.72
C VAL A 172 6.07 4.25 -3.69
N SER A 173 5.93 4.66 -2.42
CA SER A 173 5.40 3.75 -1.39
C SER A 173 4.02 4.17 -0.92
N ILE A 174 3.08 3.22 -0.91
CA ILE A 174 1.72 3.39 -0.40
C ILE A 174 1.68 2.86 1.04
N ASP A 175 1.89 3.72 2.04
CA ASP A 175 1.76 3.33 3.45
C ASP A 175 0.31 3.49 3.90
N ILE A 176 -0.29 2.40 4.40
CA ILE A 176 -1.70 2.36 4.81
C ILE A 176 -1.75 2.12 6.30
N ILE A 177 -1.81 3.23 7.03
CA ILE A 177 -1.84 3.22 8.48
C ILE A 177 -3.28 3.17 8.94
N ARG A 178 -3.62 2.13 9.71
CA ARG A 178 -4.95 2.04 10.32
C ARG A 178 -5.03 2.91 11.56
N ASN A 179 -5.92 3.90 11.53
CA ASN A 179 -6.31 4.61 12.74
C ASN A 179 -7.33 3.73 13.48
N PHE A 180 -6.89 3.07 14.54
CA PHE A 180 -7.81 2.55 15.54
C PHE A 180 -8.24 3.73 16.41
N GLU A 181 -9.23 4.49 15.97
CA GLU A 181 -10.00 5.25 16.94
C GLU A 181 -10.75 4.22 17.78
N PRO A 182 -10.48 4.12 19.09
CA PRO A 182 -11.33 3.29 19.94
C PRO A 182 -12.75 3.82 19.77
N GLU A 183 -13.71 2.95 19.44
CA GLU A 183 -15.10 3.38 19.45
C GLU A 183 -15.34 4.10 20.78
N PRO A 184 -15.94 5.30 20.77
CA PRO A 184 -16.23 6.00 21.99
C PRO A 184 -16.97 5.02 22.88
N GLY A 185 -16.33 4.65 24.00
CA GLY A 185 -16.94 3.72 24.95
C GLY A 185 -18.33 4.25 25.30
N PRO A 186 -19.30 3.37 25.57
CA PRO A 186 -20.67 3.79 25.86
C PRO A 186 -20.60 4.95 26.84
N GLU A 187 -21.06 6.13 26.41
CA GLU A 187 -20.99 7.31 27.26
C GLU A 187 -21.64 6.93 28.58
N PRO A 188 -20.98 7.18 29.73
CA PRO A 188 -21.54 6.83 31.01
C PRO A 188 -22.88 7.51 31.11
N ASP A 189 -23.95 6.71 31.15
CA ASP A 189 -25.36 7.08 31.06
C ASP A 189 -25.67 8.23 32.04
N SER A 190 -25.43 9.47 31.58
CA SER A 190 -25.44 10.64 32.44
C SER A 190 -26.86 11.15 32.46
N THR A 191 -27.62 10.65 33.42
CA THR A 191 -28.81 11.28 33.98
C THR A 191 -29.91 11.64 32.97
N SER A 192 -30.90 10.76 32.93
CA SER A 192 -32.26 11.03 32.48
C SER A 192 -32.83 12.32 33.10
N GLU A 193 -32.78 13.44 32.38
CA GLU A 193 -33.69 14.56 32.59
C GLU A 193 -34.89 14.45 31.64
N PRO A 194 -36.14 14.47 32.16
CA PRO A 194 -37.33 14.41 31.33
C PRO A 194 -37.71 15.79 30.79
N GLY A 195 -37.63 15.97 29.48
CA GLY A 195 -38.50 16.89 28.76
C GLY A 195 -37.81 17.99 27.97
N SER A 196 -37.47 17.69 26.72
CA SER A 196 -37.60 18.66 25.63
C SER A 196 -37.58 17.92 24.29
N THR A 197 -38.72 17.91 23.60
CA THR A 197 -38.87 17.37 22.25
C THR A 197 -38.35 18.38 21.23
N SER A 198 -37.05 18.35 20.98
CA SER A 198 -36.46 18.94 19.76
C SER A 198 -36.27 17.82 18.73
N GLU A 199 -36.78 18.02 17.52
CA GLU A 199 -36.52 17.11 16.40
C GLU A 199 -35.00 16.90 16.22
N PRO A 200 -34.55 15.65 16.08
CA PRO A 200 -33.14 15.38 15.85
C PRO A 200 -32.73 15.96 14.51
N ALA A 201 -31.63 16.72 14.51
CA ALA A 201 -30.99 17.16 13.28
C ALA A 201 -30.68 15.91 12.42
N PRO A 202 -30.81 16.01 11.08
CA PRO A 202 -30.47 14.88 10.21
C PRO A 202 -29.04 14.44 10.48
N GLU A 203 -28.86 13.16 10.79
CA GLU A 203 -27.54 12.56 10.91
C GLU A 203 -26.75 12.88 9.62
N PRO A 204 -25.51 13.38 9.73
CA PRO A 204 -24.67 13.56 8.56
C PRO A 204 -24.58 12.23 7.82
N ALA A 205 -24.77 12.26 6.50
CA ALA A 205 -24.60 11.08 5.67
C ALA A 205 -23.25 10.43 6.04
N PRO A 206 -23.20 9.10 6.25
CA PRO A 206 -21.98 8.44 6.66
C PRO A 206 -20.96 8.62 5.54
N THR A 207 -20.05 9.59 5.71
CA THR A 207 -18.72 9.54 5.10
C THR A 207 -18.22 8.15 5.43
N SER A 208 -17.98 7.33 4.40
CA SER A 208 -17.90 5.89 4.56
C SER A 208 -16.95 5.57 5.72
N ALA A 209 -17.37 4.73 6.67
CA ALA A 209 -16.57 4.45 7.87
C ALA A 209 -15.14 3.95 7.54
N LEU A 210 -14.92 3.50 6.30
CA LEU A 210 -13.60 3.21 5.73
C LEU A 210 -12.68 4.44 5.60
N GLU A 211 -13.17 5.60 5.14
CA GLU A 211 -12.32 6.80 4.94
C GLU A 211 -11.71 7.34 6.24
N ARG A 212 -12.36 7.08 7.39
CA ARG A 212 -11.84 7.48 8.71
C ARG A 212 -10.79 6.50 9.27
N GLN A 213 -10.72 5.30 8.72
CA GLN A 213 -9.88 4.23 9.28
C GLN A 213 -8.47 4.16 8.69
N TYR A 214 -8.20 4.79 7.55
CA TYR A 214 -6.92 4.65 6.85
C TYR A 214 -6.30 6.01 6.56
N ASN A 215 -5.05 6.21 6.99
CA ASN A 215 -4.19 7.21 6.36
C ASN A 215 -3.45 6.53 5.23
N VAL A 216 -3.46 7.14 4.05
CA VAL A 216 -2.65 6.69 2.93
C VAL A 216 -1.67 7.79 2.54
N PHE A 217 -0.39 7.43 2.54
CA PHE A 217 0.69 8.33 2.16
C PHE A 217 1.25 7.92 0.81
N LEU A 218 1.52 8.90 -0.04
CA LEU A 218 2.42 8.76 -1.18
C LEU A 218 3.73 9.36 -0.75
N GLU A 219 4.71 8.50 -0.57
CA GLU A 219 6.07 8.93 -0.35
C GLU A 219 6.80 8.85 -1.67
N VAL A 220 7.37 9.97 -2.10
CA VAL A 220 8.31 10.05 -3.22
C VAL A 220 9.65 10.47 -2.66
N TRP A 221 10.67 9.65 -2.93
CA TRP A 221 12.03 9.85 -2.46
C TRP A 221 12.93 10.16 -3.65
N LYS A 222 13.61 11.32 -3.67
CA LYS A 222 14.48 11.76 -4.77
C LYS A 222 15.81 12.28 -4.25
N GLU A 223 16.92 11.66 -4.65
CA GLU A 223 18.29 12.19 -4.50
C GLU A 223 18.58 12.88 -3.14
N SER A 224 18.18 12.24 -2.04
CA SER A 224 18.27 12.70 -0.63
C SER A 224 17.24 13.72 -0.12
N GLU A 225 16.39 14.27 -0.98
CA GLU A 225 15.19 15.02 -0.61
C GLU A 225 13.98 14.08 -0.47
N PHE A 226 13.10 14.39 0.48
CA PHE A 226 11.95 13.57 0.82
C PHE A 226 10.68 14.38 0.76
N ASP A 227 9.84 14.07 -0.23
CA ASP A 227 8.49 14.59 -0.33
C ASP A 227 7.50 13.53 0.12
N ARG A 228 7.11 13.62 1.40
CA ARG A 228 5.99 12.87 1.93
C ARG A 228 4.71 13.62 1.66
N VAL A 229 3.97 13.17 0.66
CA VAL A 229 2.68 13.79 0.36
C VAL A 229 1.53 12.92 0.86
N LYS A 230 0.67 13.51 1.66
CA LYS A 230 -0.51 12.82 2.18
C LYS A 230 -1.57 12.72 1.08
N VAL A 231 -1.97 11.50 0.72
CA VAL A 231 -3.01 11.27 -0.32
C VAL A 231 -4.40 11.16 0.31
N PHE A 232 -4.46 10.68 1.56
CA PHE A 232 -5.69 10.53 2.33
C PHE A 232 -5.52 10.88 3.81
N PRO A 233 -6.56 11.49 4.45
CA PRO A 233 -7.80 11.98 3.84
C PRO A 233 -7.58 13.20 2.92
N ASN A 234 -8.61 13.55 2.15
CA ASN A 234 -8.61 14.54 1.05
C ASN A 234 -8.29 15.97 1.54
N ILE A 235 -7.03 16.20 1.91
CA ILE A 235 -6.47 17.51 2.20
C ILE A 235 -5.44 17.75 1.10
N LEU A 236 -5.94 17.91 -0.13
CA LEU A 236 -5.13 18.49 -1.19
C LEU A 236 -5.01 19.98 -0.85
N GLU A 237 -4.07 20.32 0.03
CA GLU A 237 -3.54 21.69 0.06
C GLU A 237 -2.90 21.98 -1.31
N GLU A 238 -2.71 23.26 -1.67
CA GLU A 238 -2.14 23.73 -2.94
C GLU A 238 -0.67 23.33 -3.16
N GLU A 239 -0.24 22.17 -2.69
CA GLU A 239 1.05 21.59 -3.04
C GLU A 239 0.96 21.02 -4.47
N ASP A 240 2.04 21.12 -5.23
CA ASP A 240 2.12 20.50 -6.56
C ASP A 240 2.28 18.96 -6.44
N ASP A 241 1.96 18.23 -7.51
CA ASP A 241 2.25 16.79 -7.57
C ASP A 241 3.77 16.58 -7.66
N PRO A 242 4.34 15.56 -6.97
CA PRO A 242 5.75 15.23 -7.14
C PRO A 242 6.02 14.80 -8.58
N VAL A 243 7.19 15.15 -9.10
CA VAL A 243 7.59 14.87 -10.50
C VAL A 243 8.91 14.09 -10.55
N ILE A 244 9.05 13.27 -11.59
CA ILE A 244 10.37 12.84 -12.08
C ILE A 244 10.61 13.42 -13.46
N THR A 245 11.86 13.50 -13.89
CA THR A 245 12.16 13.91 -15.27
C THR A 245 12.19 12.72 -16.23
N LEU A 246 12.05 12.98 -17.53
CA LEU A 246 12.22 11.96 -18.56
C LEU A 246 13.65 11.37 -18.54
N GLY A 247 14.65 12.21 -18.25
CA GLY A 247 16.03 11.77 -18.04
C GLY A 247 16.18 10.82 -16.85
N GLU A 248 15.53 11.13 -15.72
CA GLU A 248 15.48 10.24 -14.56
C GLU A 248 14.80 8.89 -14.89
N LEU A 249 13.72 8.90 -15.65
CA LEU A 249 13.06 7.68 -16.10
C LEU A 249 13.96 6.84 -17.02
N TRP A 250 14.80 7.48 -17.86
CA TRP A 250 15.76 6.81 -18.74
C TRP A 250 17.08 6.44 -18.05
N GLY A 251 17.36 6.96 -16.86
CA GLY A 251 18.60 6.68 -16.12
C GLY A 251 19.83 7.10 -16.91
N ASP A 252 20.78 6.17 -17.08
CA ASP A 252 22.01 6.39 -17.87
C ASP A 252 21.80 6.29 -19.39
N GLU A 253 20.62 5.83 -19.83
CA GLU A 253 20.33 5.70 -21.27
C GLU A 253 19.97 7.06 -21.87
N PRO A 254 20.35 7.33 -23.14
CA PRO A 254 19.98 8.57 -23.79
C PRO A 254 18.47 8.62 -24.04
N VAL A 255 17.85 9.73 -23.62
CA VAL A 255 16.48 10.06 -24.01
C VAL A 255 16.39 10.16 -25.54
N PRO A 256 15.32 9.64 -26.18
CA PRO A 256 15.17 9.69 -27.64
C PRO A 256 15.23 11.10 -28.22
N GLU A 257 15.77 11.22 -29.43
CA GLU A 257 15.89 12.50 -30.13
C GLU A 257 14.54 13.21 -30.27
N GLY A 258 14.52 14.52 -30.03
CA GLY A 258 13.31 15.35 -30.08
C GLY A 258 12.54 15.45 -28.77
N TYR A 259 12.96 14.72 -27.72
CA TYR A 259 12.41 14.84 -26.38
C TYR A 259 13.40 15.53 -25.45
N ASP A 260 12.89 16.41 -24.60
CA ASP A 260 13.68 17.08 -23.58
C ASP A 260 13.82 16.15 -22.37
N LYS A 261 15.07 15.88 -21.95
CA LYS A 261 15.34 15.08 -20.76
C LYS A 261 14.78 15.73 -19.49
N ASP A 262 14.59 17.05 -19.49
CA ASP A 262 14.08 17.82 -18.36
C ASP A 262 12.53 17.87 -18.38
N THR A 263 11.86 17.18 -19.32
CA THR A 263 10.40 17.03 -19.33
C THR A 263 9.92 16.38 -18.05
N GLU A 264 9.05 17.06 -17.31
CA GLU A 264 8.49 16.57 -16.06
C GLU A 264 7.36 15.54 -16.29
N LEU A 265 7.40 14.48 -15.50
CA LEU A 265 6.45 13.38 -15.49
C LEU A 265 5.77 13.34 -14.10
N PRO A 266 4.54 13.85 -13.97
CA PRO A 266 3.88 13.96 -12.67
C PRO A 266 3.44 12.60 -12.12
N LEU A 267 3.74 12.35 -10.84
CA LEU A 267 3.33 11.16 -10.08
C LEU A 267 1.99 11.41 -9.38
N SER A 268 0.96 11.72 -10.18
CA SER A 268 -0.26 12.38 -9.71
C SER A 268 -0.91 11.78 -8.46
N ARG A 269 -1.08 12.60 -7.41
CA ARG A 269 -1.75 12.22 -6.17
C ARG A 269 -3.22 11.90 -6.40
N GLN A 270 -3.90 12.66 -7.24
CA GLN A 270 -5.30 12.42 -7.59
C GLN A 270 -5.47 11.07 -8.32
N GLY A 271 -4.54 10.76 -9.23
CA GLY A 271 -4.50 9.46 -9.91
C GLY A 271 -4.35 8.29 -8.94
N LEU A 272 -3.42 8.40 -7.99
CA LEU A 272 -3.23 7.40 -6.94
C LEU A 272 -4.46 7.31 -6.04
N GLN A 273 -5.03 8.45 -5.64
CA GLN A 273 -6.24 8.52 -4.83
C GLN A 273 -7.38 7.75 -5.49
N ASN A 274 -7.60 7.97 -6.79
CA ASN A 274 -8.63 7.27 -7.56
C ASN A 274 -8.35 5.76 -7.64
N CYS A 275 -7.09 5.36 -7.83
CA CYS A 275 -6.70 3.95 -7.82
C CYS A 275 -6.98 3.28 -6.46
N ILE A 276 -6.67 3.97 -5.36
CA ILE A 276 -6.96 3.51 -4.00
C ILE A 276 -8.47 3.43 -3.77
N LYS A 277 -9.26 4.48 -4.08
CA LYS A 277 -10.72 4.45 -3.94
C LYS A 277 -11.33 3.26 -4.68
N LYS A 278 -10.91 3.06 -5.93
CA LYS A 278 -11.34 1.93 -6.75
C LYS A 278 -10.95 0.59 -6.12
N ALA A 279 -9.72 0.45 -5.65
CA ALA A 279 -9.25 -0.75 -4.96
C ALA A 279 -10.04 -0.99 -3.66
N MET A 280 -10.46 0.06 -2.97
CA MET A 280 -11.26 -0.01 -1.75
C MET A 280 -12.77 -0.16 -1.99
N GLY A 281 -13.22 -0.16 -3.24
CA GLY A 281 -14.65 -0.17 -3.57
C GLY A 281 -15.38 1.11 -3.15
N ILE A 282 -14.64 2.21 -2.92
CA ILE A 282 -15.18 3.53 -2.62
C ILE A 282 -15.59 4.18 -3.94
N ALA A 283 -16.79 4.76 -3.98
CA ALA A 283 -17.26 5.49 -5.16
C ALA A 283 -16.33 6.67 -5.48
N ILE A 284 -15.93 6.78 -6.75
CA ILE A 284 -15.21 7.95 -7.24
C ILE A 284 -16.26 8.97 -7.66
N GLU A 285 -16.27 10.14 -7.01
CA GLU A 285 -17.10 11.25 -7.45
C GLU A 285 -16.61 11.70 -8.83
N SER A 286 -17.50 11.68 -9.82
CA SER A 286 -17.21 12.23 -11.14
C SER A 286 -17.15 13.75 -11.03
N THR A 287 -15.93 14.29 -11.05
CA THR A 287 -15.63 15.72 -11.23
C THR A 287 -15.93 16.20 -12.64
#